data_AF-A0A8C2K482-F1
#
_entry.id   AF-A0A8C2K482-F1
#
_cell.length_a   1.000
_cell.length_b   1.000
_cell.length_c   1.000
_cell.angle_alpha   90.00
_cell.angle_beta   90.00
_cell.angle_gamma   90.00
#
_symmetry.space_group_name_H-M   'P 1'
#
loop_
_entity.id
_entity.type
_entity.pdbx_description
1 polymer ?
#
loop_
_entity_poly.entity_id
_entity_poly.type
_entity_poly.pdbx_seq_one_letter_code
_entity_poly.pdbx_strand_id
1 'polypeptide(L)'
;GKDRGKERADTIHQVQAQLPAEKPALHRRLPVCDSLGSCAVPHQVHAASRALSTGVIKPSLSLSFHSYDRLLRIRALRWEYGSVLPTTIRFHMCAEEMEWFNQYKKSLATYMRSIGGEEGLDITQDMKPPKSLYIEVRCLKDHGEFEIDDGTVILLKKNSQHFLPRWKCEQLIRQGVLEHVIS
;
A
#
# COMPACT_ATOMS: atom_id res chain seq x y z
N GLY A 1 42.58 -12.46 -27.74
CA GLY A 1 42.55 -11.16 -27.05
C GLY A 1 41.97 -11.36 -25.67
N LYS A 2 42.65 -11.10 -24.55
CA LYS A 2 43.70 -10.09 -24.33
C LYS A 2 43.33 -8.77 -25.00
N ASP A 3 42.19 -8.17 -24.61
CA ASP A 3 41.92 -6.73 -24.82
C ASP A 3 40.60 -6.19 -24.22
N ARG A 4 40.11 -6.75 -23.09
CA ARG A 4 38.93 -6.17 -22.39
C ARG A 4 39.10 -6.01 -20.89
N GLY A 5 40.34 -6.05 -20.41
CA GLY A 5 40.69 -5.85 -19.00
C GLY A 5 41.46 -4.57 -18.71
N LYS A 6 41.82 -3.79 -19.75
CA LYS A 6 42.70 -2.60 -19.61
C LYS A 6 41.94 -1.27 -19.68
N GLU A 7 40.72 -1.26 -20.21
CA GLU A 7 39.91 -0.05 -20.39
C GLU A 7 39.15 0.40 -19.13
N ARG A 8 39.25 -0.35 -18.01
CA ARG A 8 38.63 0.02 -16.72
C ARG A 8 39.60 0.61 -15.69
N ALA A 9 40.90 0.63 -15.97
CA ALA A 9 41.90 1.23 -15.07
C ALA A 9 42.16 2.71 -15.40
N ASP A 10 41.87 3.17 -16.62
CA ASP A 10 42.21 4.52 -17.08
C ASP A 10 41.10 5.56 -16.84
N THR A 11 39.90 5.15 -16.39
CA THR A 11 38.81 6.09 -16.04
C THR A 11 38.83 6.53 -14.57
N ILE A 12 39.66 5.90 -13.72
CA ILE A 12 39.76 6.27 -12.29
C ILE A 12 40.84 7.34 -12.05
N HIS A 13 41.75 7.56 -13.01
CA HIS A 13 42.85 8.51 -12.86
C HIS A 13 42.61 9.91 -13.47
N GLN A 14 41.41 10.20 -13.97
CA GLN A 14 41.14 11.44 -14.72
C GLN A 14 40.07 12.37 -14.13
N VAL A 15 39.68 12.20 -12.86
CA VAL A 15 38.81 13.18 -12.15
C VAL A 15 39.46 13.70 -10.88
N GLN A 16 40.78 13.92 -10.93
CA GLN A 16 41.54 14.44 -9.77
C GLN A 16 42.39 15.67 -10.07
N ALA A 17 42.15 16.39 -11.18
CA ALA A 17 43.03 17.48 -11.58
C ALA A 17 42.28 18.72 -12.10
N GLN A 18 41.36 19.30 -11.33
CA GLN A 18 41.06 20.73 -11.43
C GLN A 18 40.27 21.20 -10.21
N LEU A 19 40.94 21.83 -9.24
CA LEU A 19 40.37 22.89 -8.40
C LEU A 19 41.52 23.81 -7.95
N PRO A 20 41.43 25.13 -8.15
CA PRO A 20 42.49 26.06 -7.83
C PRO A 20 42.65 26.25 -6.32
N ALA A 21 43.90 26.47 -5.91
CA ALA A 21 44.26 26.85 -4.55
C ALA A 21 43.83 28.29 -4.28
N GLU A 22 42.77 28.47 -3.50
CA GLU A 22 42.51 29.73 -2.79
C GLU A 22 42.33 29.46 -1.29
N LYS A 23 43.25 30.00 -0.50
CA LYS A 23 43.07 30.19 0.94
C LYS A 23 42.17 31.40 1.16
N PRO A 24 41.22 31.31 2.10
CA PRO A 24 40.95 32.44 2.97
C PRO A 24 41.31 32.07 4.41
N ALA A 25 42.19 32.90 4.98
CA ALA A 25 42.45 32.93 6.40
C ALA A 25 41.16 33.24 7.15
N LEU A 26 40.69 32.31 7.99
CA LEU A 26 39.83 32.65 9.12
C LEU A 26 40.40 31.97 10.36
N HIS A 27 41.23 32.71 11.09
CA HIS A 27 41.53 32.41 12.48
C HIS A 27 40.21 32.36 13.27
N ARG A 28 39.66 31.18 13.47
CA ARG A 28 38.92 30.87 14.70
C ARG A 28 39.78 29.93 15.50
N ARG A 29 40.43 30.50 16.51
CA ARG A 29 41.13 29.76 17.57
C ARG A 29 40.16 28.70 18.09
N LEU A 30 40.53 27.43 17.93
CA LEU A 30 39.97 26.37 18.78
C LEU A 30 40.36 26.73 20.22
N PRO A 31 39.44 26.70 21.19
CA PRO A 31 39.82 26.87 22.57
C PRO A 31 40.68 25.66 22.96
N VAL A 32 41.96 25.93 23.22
CA VAL A 32 42.84 25.05 23.98
C VAL A 32 42.24 24.99 25.39
N CYS A 33 41.68 23.85 25.76
CA CYS A 33 41.23 23.60 27.12
C CYS A 33 42.46 23.28 27.97
N ASP A 34 43.13 24.31 28.48
CA ASP A 34 44.11 24.16 29.56
C ASP A 34 43.41 24.30 30.92
N SER A 35 43.54 23.20 31.67
CA SER A 35 43.49 23.01 33.13
C SER A 35 42.86 24.07 34.04
N LEU A 36 41.97 23.57 34.92
CA LEU A 36 41.29 24.21 36.06
C LEU A 36 39.98 24.94 35.74
N GLY A 37 38.96 24.18 35.35
CA GLY A 37 37.58 24.63 35.35
C GLY A 37 36.65 23.48 35.01
N SER A 38 35.80 23.09 35.95
CA SER A 38 34.79 22.04 35.77
C SER A 38 33.99 22.27 34.48
N CYS A 39 34.21 21.44 33.46
CA CYS A 39 33.32 21.32 32.30
C CYS A 39 32.01 20.64 32.74
N ALA A 40 31.24 21.33 33.57
CA ALA A 40 29.82 21.02 33.74
C ALA A 40 29.12 21.54 32.49
N VAL A 41 29.10 20.73 31.43
CA VAL A 41 28.08 20.92 30.39
C VAL A 41 26.75 20.91 31.15
N PRO A 42 25.94 21.99 31.13
CA PRO A 42 24.81 22.08 32.03
C PRO A 42 23.92 20.86 31.79
N HIS A 43 23.61 20.09 32.83
CA HIS A 43 22.67 18.97 32.74
C HIS A 43 21.36 19.39 32.03
N GLN A 44 21.03 20.69 32.09
CA GLN A 44 19.96 21.36 31.35
C GLN A 44 20.08 21.32 29.81
N VAL A 45 21.27 21.40 29.18
CA VAL A 45 21.37 21.38 27.70
C VAL A 45 21.19 19.98 27.13
N HIS A 46 21.66 18.94 27.84
CA HIS A 46 21.39 17.55 27.49
C HIS A 46 19.91 17.20 27.72
N ALA A 47 19.32 17.69 28.81
CA ALA A 47 17.90 17.53 29.09
C ALA A 47 17.02 18.26 28.06
N ALA A 48 17.38 19.49 27.66
CA ALA A 48 16.68 20.26 26.65
C ALA A 48 16.78 19.62 25.26
N SER A 49 17.95 19.13 24.86
CA SER A 49 18.13 18.40 23.59
C SER A 49 17.33 17.09 23.56
N ARG A 50 17.32 16.32 24.66
CA ARG A 50 16.47 15.13 24.80
C ARG A 50 14.99 15.48 24.84
N ALA A 51 14.58 16.58 25.47
CA ALA A 51 13.20 17.03 25.51
C ALA A 51 12.71 17.48 24.12
N LEU A 52 13.55 18.19 23.35
CA LEU A 52 13.25 18.56 21.96
C LEU A 52 13.15 17.32 21.08
N SER A 53 14.13 16.40 21.18
CA SER A 53 14.16 15.16 20.43
C SER A 53 12.93 14.29 20.74
N THR A 54 12.62 14.05 22.02
CA THR A 54 11.44 13.28 22.42
C THR A 54 10.13 14.01 22.12
N GLY A 55 10.11 15.35 22.18
CA GLY A 55 8.98 16.20 21.83
C GLY A 55 8.65 16.21 20.34
N VAL A 56 9.61 15.94 19.47
CA VAL A 56 9.41 15.77 18.00
C VAL A 56 9.10 14.31 17.65
N ILE A 57 9.79 13.35 18.28
CA ILE A 57 9.67 11.92 17.97
C ILE A 57 8.31 11.35 18.42
N LYS A 58 7.77 11.75 19.57
CA LYS A 58 6.49 11.23 20.07
C LYS A 58 5.29 11.59 19.17
N PRO A 59 5.06 12.86 18.78
CA PRO A 59 3.96 13.21 17.89
C PRO A 59 4.14 12.64 16.48
N SER A 60 5.38 12.55 15.97
CA SER A 60 5.64 11.94 14.66
C SER A 60 5.32 10.44 14.66
N LEU A 61 5.69 9.71 15.72
CA LEU A 61 5.34 8.29 15.87
C LEU A 61 3.84 8.06 15.98
N SER A 62 3.10 8.89 16.75
CA SER A 62 1.65 8.74 16.86
C SER A 62 0.93 9.05 15.55
N LEU A 63 1.42 10.05 14.80
CA LEU A 63 0.86 10.40 13.49
C LEU A 63 1.13 9.29 12.46
N SER A 64 2.36 8.77 12.42
CA SER A 64 2.72 7.62 11.58
C SER A 64 1.88 6.39 11.93
N PHE A 65 1.67 6.12 13.23
CA PHE A 65 0.85 5.01 13.69
C PHE A 65 -0.62 5.14 13.25
N HIS A 66 -1.23 6.32 13.45
CA HIS A 66 -2.62 6.55 13.04
C HIS A 66 -2.80 6.41 11.52
N SER A 67 -1.90 7.00 10.73
CA SER A 67 -1.93 6.87 9.27
C SER A 67 -1.77 5.41 8.85
N TYR A 68 -0.87 4.66 9.50
CA TYR A 68 -0.67 3.25 9.22
C TYR A 68 -1.89 2.39 9.59
N ASP A 69 -2.48 2.60 10.77
CA ASP A 69 -3.73 1.91 11.17
C ASP A 69 -4.85 2.14 10.15
N ARG A 70 -4.99 3.39 9.70
CA ARG A 70 -5.98 3.75 8.68
C ARG A 70 -5.71 3.04 7.34
N LEU A 71 -4.45 2.94 6.90
CA LEU A 71 -4.08 2.17 5.70
C LEU A 71 -4.37 0.67 5.85
N LEU A 72 -4.17 0.09 7.04
CA LEU A 72 -4.53 -1.31 7.29
C LEU A 72 -6.04 -1.55 7.15
N ARG A 73 -6.87 -0.62 7.64
CA ARG A 73 -8.33 -0.67 7.44
C ARG A 73 -8.69 -0.54 5.96
N ILE A 74 -8.08 0.40 5.25
CA ILE A 74 -8.29 0.58 3.80
C ILE A 74 -7.89 -0.68 3.03
N ARG A 75 -6.79 -1.33 3.43
CA ARG A 75 -6.39 -2.62 2.88
C ARG A 75 -7.50 -3.66 3.08
N ALA A 76 -8.03 -3.79 4.30
CA ALA A 76 -9.10 -4.75 4.60
C ALA A 76 -10.33 -4.55 3.71
N LEU A 77 -10.69 -3.29 3.41
CA LEU A 77 -11.80 -2.98 2.50
C LEU A 77 -11.64 -3.59 1.11
N ARG A 78 -10.42 -3.70 0.57
CA ARG A 78 -10.17 -4.38 -0.73
C ARG A 78 -10.53 -5.87 -0.65
N TRP A 79 -10.34 -6.51 0.50
CA TRP A 79 -10.63 -7.93 0.69
C TRP A 79 -12.11 -8.19 0.98
N GLU A 80 -12.80 -7.22 1.58
CA GLU A 80 -14.23 -7.30 1.90
C GLU A 80 -15.13 -6.95 0.70
N TYR A 81 -14.91 -5.78 0.08
CA TYR A 81 -15.79 -5.25 -0.98
C TYR A 81 -15.27 -5.48 -2.40
N GLY A 82 -13.99 -5.79 -2.55
CA GLY A 82 -13.37 -5.98 -3.87
C GLY A 82 -12.72 -4.71 -4.44
N SER A 83 -12.58 -4.66 -5.76
CA SER A 83 -11.86 -3.59 -6.48
C SER A 83 -12.61 -2.24 -6.50
N VAL A 84 -13.92 -2.28 -6.32
CA VAL A 84 -14.82 -1.12 -6.33
C VAL A 84 -15.41 -0.94 -4.94
N LEU A 85 -15.12 0.21 -4.32
CA LEU A 85 -15.64 0.55 -3.01
C LEU A 85 -16.98 1.33 -3.14
N PRO A 86 -17.94 1.08 -2.22
CA PRO A 86 -19.13 1.91 -2.07
C PRO A 86 -18.82 3.41 -1.99
N THR A 87 -19.69 4.24 -2.55
CA THR A 87 -19.58 5.72 -2.52
C THR A 87 -19.47 6.26 -1.10
N THR A 88 -20.21 5.68 -0.16
CA THR A 88 -20.23 6.05 1.27
C THR A 88 -18.86 5.91 1.93
N ILE A 89 -18.08 4.92 1.53
CA ILE A 89 -16.73 4.69 2.04
C ILE A 89 -15.76 5.68 1.37
N ARG A 90 -15.84 5.80 0.04
CA ARG A 90 -14.97 6.70 -0.73
C ARG A 90 -15.09 8.16 -0.29
N PHE A 91 -16.26 8.59 0.15
CA PHE A 91 -16.49 9.94 0.66
C PHE A 91 -15.63 10.30 1.88
N HIS A 92 -15.26 9.32 2.70
CA HIS A 92 -14.46 9.54 3.91
C HIS A 92 -12.95 9.39 3.69
N MET A 93 -12.51 9.10 2.46
CA MET A 93 -11.10 8.92 2.11
C MET A 93 -10.51 10.22 1.58
N CYS A 94 -9.24 10.52 1.93
CA CYS A 94 -8.53 11.61 1.30
C CYS A 94 -7.97 11.22 -0.08
N ALA A 95 -7.47 12.18 -0.85
CA ALA A 95 -6.97 11.95 -2.20
C ALA A 95 -5.77 10.99 -2.21
N GLU A 96 -4.86 11.16 -1.26
CA GLU A 96 -3.65 10.36 -1.09
C GLU A 96 -3.99 8.90 -0.74
N GLU A 97 -5.01 8.69 0.09
CA GLU A 97 -5.50 7.35 0.45
C GLU A 97 -6.17 6.65 -0.73
N MET A 98 -6.92 7.40 -1.54
CA MET A 98 -7.53 6.87 -2.74
C MET A 98 -6.46 6.48 -3.77
N GLU A 99 -5.42 7.30 -3.91
CA GLU A 99 -4.26 6.98 -4.74
C GLU A 99 -3.56 5.71 -4.24
N TRP A 100 -3.28 5.63 -2.94
CA TRP A 100 -2.69 4.45 -2.32
C TRP A 100 -3.54 3.20 -2.55
N PHE A 101 -4.87 3.29 -2.40
CA PHE A 101 -5.78 2.17 -2.67
C PHE A 101 -5.72 1.73 -4.13
N ASN A 102 -5.64 2.68 -5.07
CA ASN A 102 -5.51 2.40 -6.49
C ASN A 102 -4.17 1.72 -6.84
N GLN A 103 -3.07 2.13 -6.20
CA GLN A 103 -1.77 1.47 -6.34
C GLN A 103 -1.82 0.06 -5.74
N TYR A 104 -2.39 -0.10 -4.55
CA TYR A 104 -2.54 -1.38 -3.87
C TYR A 104 -3.35 -2.38 -4.72
N LYS A 105 -4.56 -2.00 -5.17
CA LYS A 105 -5.39 -2.89 -5.99
C LYS A 105 -4.73 -3.29 -7.30
N LYS A 106 -3.93 -2.39 -7.91
CA LYS A 106 -3.15 -2.68 -9.12
C LYS A 106 -2.05 -3.70 -8.83
N SER A 107 -1.28 -3.50 -7.76
CA SER A 107 -0.23 -4.45 -7.36
C SER A 107 -0.80 -5.83 -7.04
N LEU A 108 -1.97 -5.89 -6.39
CA LEU A 108 -2.67 -7.13 -6.09
C LEU A 108 -3.14 -7.84 -7.36
N ALA A 109 -3.68 -7.10 -8.33
CA ALA A 109 -4.07 -7.66 -9.63
C ALA A 109 -2.87 -8.20 -10.42
N THR A 110 -1.73 -7.50 -10.38
CA THR A 110 -0.47 -8.00 -10.97
C THR A 110 -0.04 -9.29 -10.29
N TYR A 111 -0.12 -9.36 -8.97
CA TYR A 111 0.20 -10.58 -8.24
C TYR A 111 -0.73 -11.74 -8.61
N MET A 112 -2.05 -11.52 -8.61
CA MET A 112 -3.06 -12.51 -9.02
C MET A 112 -2.82 -13.05 -10.43
N ARG A 113 -2.36 -12.21 -11.36
CA ARG A 113 -1.99 -12.66 -12.71
C ARG A 113 -0.69 -13.47 -12.75
N SER A 114 0.24 -13.22 -11.83
CA SER A 114 1.53 -13.94 -11.77
C SER A 114 1.42 -15.35 -11.21
N ILE A 115 0.33 -15.66 -10.51
CA ILE A 115 0.04 -16.98 -9.93
C ILE A 115 -1.08 -17.64 -10.72
N GLY A 116 -1.15 -18.97 -10.78
CA GLY A 116 -2.25 -19.66 -11.48
C GLY A 116 -2.05 -19.91 -12.99
N GLY A 117 -0.82 -19.77 -13.51
CA GLY A 117 -0.52 -20.07 -14.92
C GLY A 117 -1.05 -19.02 -15.89
N GLU A 118 -1.57 -19.45 -17.03
CA GLU A 118 -2.03 -18.55 -18.11
C GLU A 118 -3.28 -17.73 -17.75
N GLU A 119 -4.17 -18.26 -16.90
CA GLU A 119 -5.45 -17.61 -16.58
C GLU A 119 -5.39 -16.70 -15.34
N GLY A 120 -4.33 -16.81 -14.54
CA GLY A 120 -4.24 -16.14 -13.25
C GLY A 120 -5.05 -16.85 -12.16
N LEU A 121 -4.89 -16.44 -10.90
CA LEU A 121 -5.69 -16.92 -9.77
C LEU A 121 -6.19 -15.75 -8.92
N ASP A 122 -7.50 -15.60 -8.81
CA ASP A 122 -8.12 -14.63 -7.91
C ASP A 122 -8.22 -15.19 -6.48
N ILE A 123 -7.19 -14.91 -5.70
CA ILE A 123 -7.10 -15.27 -4.27
C ILE A 123 -8.06 -14.49 -3.35
N THR A 124 -8.87 -13.57 -3.88
CA THR A 124 -9.88 -12.86 -3.09
C THR A 124 -11.25 -13.55 -3.11
N GLN A 125 -11.42 -14.62 -3.91
CA GLN A 125 -12.59 -15.49 -3.86
C GLN A 125 -12.42 -16.61 -2.82
N ASP A 126 -13.52 -17.29 -2.47
CA ASP A 126 -13.49 -18.57 -1.74
C ASP A 126 -12.89 -18.52 -0.32
N MET A 127 -13.05 -17.40 0.39
CA MET A 127 -12.61 -17.25 1.79
C MET A 127 -13.28 -18.26 2.75
N LYS A 128 -14.36 -18.92 2.31
CA LYS A 128 -15.05 -19.98 3.04
C LYS A 128 -15.13 -21.21 2.13
N PRO A 129 -14.93 -22.42 2.66
CA PRO A 129 -15.07 -23.64 1.88
C PRO A 129 -16.43 -23.68 1.16
N PRO A 130 -16.46 -23.94 -0.16
CA PRO A 130 -17.71 -24.00 -0.90
C PRO A 130 -18.53 -25.21 -0.45
N LYS A 131 -19.78 -24.97 -0.05
CA LYS A 131 -20.73 -26.04 0.32
C LYS A 131 -21.39 -26.68 -0.90
N SER A 132 -21.55 -25.91 -1.97
CA SER A 132 -22.20 -26.30 -3.22
C SER A 132 -21.61 -25.51 -4.39
N LEU A 133 -21.60 -26.13 -5.57
CA LEU A 133 -21.14 -25.50 -6.82
C LEU A 133 -22.13 -24.45 -7.33
N TYR A 134 -23.42 -24.73 -7.19
CA TYR A 134 -24.52 -23.83 -7.53
C TYR A 134 -25.26 -23.41 -6.26
N ILE A 135 -25.82 -22.21 -6.31
CA ILE A 135 -26.60 -21.63 -5.23
C ILE A 135 -27.85 -20.95 -5.79
N GLU A 136 -28.90 -20.93 -4.98
CA GLU A 136 -30.09 -20.13 -5.24
C GLU A 136 -29.88 -18.73 -4.66
N VAL A 137 -30.06 -17.72 -5.50
CA VAL A 137 -29.85 -16.32 -5.13
C VAL A 137 -31.07 -15.48 -5.43
N ARG A 138 -31.36 -14.55 -4.54
CA ARG A 138 -32.41 -13.53 -4.70
C ARG A 138 -31.78 -12.17 -4.97
N CYS A 139 -32.27 -11.48 -5.99
CA CYS A 139 -31.83 -10.12 -6.29
C CYS A 139 -32.48 -9.10 -5.33
N LEU A 140 -31.65 -8.29 -4.67
CA LEU A 140 -32.11 -7.21 -3.78
C LEU A 140 -32.33 -5.89 -4.53
N LYS A 141 -31.65 -5.72 -5.66
CA LYS A 141 -31.64 -4.51 -6.50
C LYS A 141 -31.62 -4.91 -7.97
N ASP A 142 -32.09 -4.03 -8.85
CA ASP A 142 -31.95 -4.20 -10.29
C ASP A 142 -30.48 -4.02 -10.68
N HIS A 143 -29.90 -5.06 -11.30
CA HIS A 143 -28.50 -5.06 -11.75
C HIS A 143 -28.38 -5.02 -13.28
N GLY A 144 -29.43 -5.44 -14.00
CA GLY A 144 -29.44 -5.50 -15.46
C GLY A 144 -28.99 -6.85 -15.98
N GLU A 145 -28.35 -6.86 -17.14
CA GLU A 145 -27.87 -8.07 -17.82
C GLU A 145 -26.63 -8.62 -17.14
N PHE A 146 -26.62 -9.93 -16.90
CA PHE A 146 -25.55 -10.65 -16.24
C PHE A 146 -25.15 -11.85 -17.10
N GLU A 147 -23.89 -11.85 -17.55
CA GLU A 147 -23.35 -12.88 -18.43
C GLU A 147 -22.57 -13.93 -17.62
N ILE A 148 -22.91 -15.20 -17.88
CA ILE A 148 -22.16 -16.36 -17.41
C ILE A 148 -21.17 -16.78 -18.51
N ASP A 149 -20.10 -17.45 -18.14
CA ASP A 149 -19.02 -17.87 -19.04
C ASP A 149 -19.49 -18.77 -20.21
N ASP A 150 -20.64 -19.45 -20.05
CA ASP A 150 -21.28 -20.22 -21.13
C ASP A 150 -21.96 -19.32 -22.19
N GLY A 151 -21.83 -17.99 -22.09
CA GLY A 151 -22.47 -16.99 -22.97
C GLY A 151 -23.95 -16.78 -22.67
N THR A 152 -24.47 -17.35 -21.58
CA THR A 152 -25.86 -17.17 -21.16
C THR A 152 -26.02 -15.82 -20.47
N VAL A 153 -26.92 -14.98 -20.98
CA VAL A 153 -27.25 -13.67 -20.40
C VAL A 153 -28.56 -13.76 -19.62
N ILE A 154 -28.51 -13.37 -18.34
CA ILE A 154 -29.64 -13.41 -17.42
C ILE A 154 -29.96 -12.00 -16.95
N LEU A 155 -31.24 -11.65 -16.94
CA LEU A 155 -31.69 -10.34 -16.48
C LEU A 155 -31.98 -10.36 -14.97
N LEU A 156 -31.11 -9.73 -14.20
CA LEU A 156 -31.23 -9.62 -12.74
C LEU A 156 -32.12 -8.44 -12.36
N LYS A 157 -33.42 -8.73 -12.16
CA LYS A 157 -34.42 -7.79 -11.64
C LYS A 157 -34.61 -7.93 -10.14
N LYS A 158 -34.97 -6.85 -9.45
CA LYS A 158 -35.29 -6.84 -8.02
C LYS A 158 -36.34 -7.91 -7.68
N ASN A 159 -36.09 -8.64 -6.60
CA ASN A 159 -36.89 -9.75 -6.07
C ASN A 159 -36.99 -10.99 -6.98
N SER A 160 -36.31 -11.04 -8.12
CA SER A 160 -36.18 -12.27 -8.91
C SER A 160 -35.23 -13.26 -8.24
N GLN A 161 -35.45 -14.56 -8.48
CA GLN A 161 -34.61 -15.65 -7.97
C GLN A 161 -33.98 -16.39 -9.14
N HIS A 162 -32.71 -16.78 -8.98
CA HIS A 162 -31.92 -17.45 -10.00
C HIS A 162 -31.07 -18.54 -9.38
N PHE A 163 -30.83 -19.61 -10.14
CA PHE A 163 -29.93 -20.69 -9.75
C PHE A 163 -28.64 -20.56 -10.55
N LEU A 164 -27.56 -20.12 -9.90
CA LEU A 164 -26.34 -19.67 -10.54
C LEU A 164 -25.09 -20.31 -9.93
N PRO A 165 -23.99 -20.41 -10.69
CA PRO A 165 -22.71 -20.83 -10.13
C PRO A 165 -22.27 -19.90 -9.00
N ARG A 166 -21.88 -20.50 -7.87
CA ARG A 166 -21.49 -19.78 -6.65
C ARG A 166 -20.35 -18.79 -6.90
N TRP A 167 -19.32 -19.26 -7.58
CA TRP A 167 -18.09 -18.50 -7.83
C TRP A 167 -18.35 -17.18 -8.57
N LYS A 168 -19.36 -17.13 -9.47
CA LYS A 168 -19.74 -15.91 -10.19
C LYS A 168 -20.59 -14.97 -9.31
N CYS A 169 -21.37 -15.52 -8.39
CA CYS A 169 -22.27 -14.76 -7.52
C CYS A 169 -21.56 -14.10 -6.33
N GLU A 170 -20.41 -14.62 -5.89
CA GLU A 170 -19.75 -14.18 -4.65
C GLU A 170 -19.53 -12.66 -4.60
N GLN A 171 -19.10 -12.06 -5.71
CA GLN A 171 -18.87 -10.62 -5.80
C GLN A 171 -20.15 -9.82 -5.64
N LEU A 172 -21.22 -10.22 -6.32
CA LEU A 172 -22.52 -9.55 -6.23
C LEU A 172 -23.19 -9.72 -4.86
N ILE A 173 -22.93 -10.84 -4.18
CA ILE A 173 -23.37 -11.06 -2.80
C ILE A 173 -22.65 -10.10 -1.85
N ARG A 174 -21.32 -9.95 -1.96
CA ARG A 174 -20.53 -9.00 -1.13
C ARG A 174 -20.94 -7.54 -1.36
N GLN A 175 -21.34 -7.20 -2.58
CA GLN A 175 -21.84 -5.87 -2.92
C GLN A 175 -23.29 -5.61 -2.43
N GLY A 176 -23.97 -6.64 -1.92
CA GLY A 176 -25.38 -6.55 -1.50
C GLY A 176 -26.35 -6.36 -2.67
N VAL A 177 -26.00 -6.89 -3.85
CA VAL A 177 -26.88 -6.98 -5.01
C VAL A 177 -27.69 -8.28 -4.97
N LEU A 178 -27.03 -9.37 -4.57
CA LEU A 178 -27.63 -10.70 -4.41
C LEU A 178 -27.62 -11.14 -2.96
N GLU A 179 -28.59 -11.97 -2.60
CA GLU A 179 -28.68 -12.65 -1.31
C GLU A 179 -28.76 -14.16 -1.55
N HIS A 180 -27.97 -14.94 -0.81
CA HIS A 180 -28.03 -16.41 -0.87
C HIS A 180 -29.25 -16.92 -0.10
N VAL A 181 -30.15 -17.62 -0.78
CA VAL A 181 -31.29 -18.28 -0.16
C VAL A 181 -30.82 -19.62 0.39
N ILE A 182 -30.77 -19.72 1.72
CA ILE A 182 -30.44 -20.98 2.40
C ILE A 182 -31.75 -21.73 2.62
N SER A 183 -32.00 -22.73 1.79
CA SER A 183 -33.05 -23.73 2.02
C SER A 183 -32.51 -24.89 2.88
#